data_AF-A0A7S2RGA7-F1
#
_entry.id   AF-A0A7S2RGA7-F1
#
_cell.length_a   1.000
_cell.length_b   1.000
_cell.length_c   1.000
_cell.angle_alpha   90.00
_cell.angle_beta   90.00
_cell.angle_gamma   90.00
#
_symmetry.space_group_name_H-M   'P 1'
#
loop_
_entity.id
_entity.type
_entity.pdbx_description
1 polymer ?
#
loop_
_entity_poly.entity_id
_entity_poly.type
_entity_poly.pdbx_seq_one_letter_code
_entity_poly.pdbx_strand_id
1 'polypeptide(L)'
;QGLDQLRPKLPYIPGMDVTGIVLSVGKEVHSIRPGDRVMAAMIHKGGIGAMAGIVMVPSSLVFKIPDNVHMSKCANVGRNYFAAYHSIKTIGNITKNSLVLVDGASGGV
;
A
#
# COMPACT_ATOMS: atom_id res chain seq x y z
N GLN A 1 1.13 18.56 13.01
CA GLN A 1 1.65 18.84 14.38
C GLN A 1 2.98 18.12 14.70
N GLY A 2 3.64 17.37 13.80
CA GLY A 2 4.93 16.74 14.12
C GLY A 2 4.90 15.72 15.26
N LEU A 3 3.69 15.28 15.64
CA LEU A 3 3.44 14.36 16.75
C LEU A 3 3.57 12.89 16.34
N ASP A 4 3.74 12.62 15.05
CA ASP A 4 4.01 11.26 14.56
C ASP A 4 5.35 10.76 15.15
N GLN A 5 5.41 9.47 15.42
CA GLN A 5 6.61 8.76 15.85
C GLN A 5 7.64 8.74 14.71
N LEU A 6 7.18 8.62 13.46
CA LEU A 6 8.02 8.71 12.27
C LEU A 6 8.19 10.19 11.88
N ARG A 7 9.41 10.69 12.04
CA ARG A 7 9.78 12.08 11.72
C ARG A 7 10.84 12.10 10.63
N PRO A 8 10.45 11.98 9.36
CA PRO A 8 11.41 12.09 8.25
C PRO A 8 12.08 13.46 8.26
N LYS A 9 13.37 13.49 7.93
CA LYS A 9 14.15 14.74 7.83
C LYS A 9 13.57 15.60 6.71
N LEU A 10 13.35 16.89 6.99
CA LEU A 10 12.89 17.86 6.00
C LEU A 10 14.05 18.32 5.08
N PRO A 11 13.76 18.64 3.80
CA PRO A 11 12.49 18.41 3.11
C PRO A 11 12.32 16.93 2.71
N TYR A 12 11.07 16.45 2.68
CA TYR A 12 10.75 15.10 2.17
C TYR A 12 9.44 15.12 1.36
N ILE A 13 9.26 14.08 0.53
CA ILE A 13 8.05 13.86 -0.26
C ILE A 13 7.09 12.96 0.54
N PRO A 14 5.86 13.39 0.85
CA PRO A 14 4.89 12.56 1.57
C PRO A 14 4.32 11.38 0.76
N GLY A 15 3.52 10.55 1.43
CA GLY A 15 2.70 9.50 0.83
C GLY A 15 3.25 8.09 1.02
N MET A 16 2.33 7.17 1.32
CA MET A 16 2.63 5.77 1.67
C MET A 16 2.20 4.74 0.63
N ASP A 17 1.24 5.05 -0.23
CA ASP A 17 0.72 4.12 -1.23
C ASP A 17 0.60 4.82 -2.58
N VAL A 18 0.78 4.07 -3.67
CA VAL A 18 0.63 4.58 -5.03
C VAL A 18 0.17 3.47 -5.96
N THR A 19 -0.55 3.87 -7.01
CA THR A 19 -0.87 3.00 -8.14
C THR A 19 -0.38 3.63 -9.42
N GLY A 20 0.05 2.81 -10.37
CA GLY A 20 0.52 3.30 -11.65
C GLY A 20 0.92 2.17 -12.59
N ILE A 21 1.71 2.53 -13.60
CA ILE A 21 2.24 1.61 -14.59
C ILE A 21 3.74 1.45 -14.34
N VAL A 22 4.22 0.20 -14.40
CA VAL A 22 5.67 -0.07 -14.31
C VAL A 22 6.36 0.56 -15.51
N LEU A 23 7.31 1.46 -15.25
CA LEU A 23 8.14 2.10 -16.28
C LEU A 23 9.36 1.23 -16.65
N SER A 24 10.03 0.69 -15.64
CA SER A 24 11.24 -0.12 -15.77
C SER A 24 11.40 -1.05 -14.56
N VAL A 25 12.16 -2.14 -14.72
CA VAL A 25 12.47 -3.07 -13.63
C VAL A 25 13.97 -3.32 -13.55
N GLY A 26 14.46 -3.65 -12.36
CA GLY A 26 15.86 -4.08 -12.17
C GLY A 26 16.14 -5.44 -12.81
N LYS A 27 17.42 -5.76 -13.06
CA LYS A 27 17.83 -6.99 -13.75
C LYS A 27 17.31 -8.28 -13.12
N GLU A 28 17.25 -8.30 -11.79
CA GLU A 28 16.82 -9.47 -10.99
C GLU A 28 15.30 -9.49 -10.71
N VAL A 29 14.53 -8.58 -11.30
CA VAL A 29 13.07 -8.50 -11.08
C VAL A 29 12.34 -9.20 -12.21
N HIS A 30 11.72 -10.34 -11.89
CA HIS A 30 10.99 -11.17 -12.86
C HIS A 30 9.47 -11.24 -12.59
N SER A 31 9.00 -10.76 -11.44
CA SER A 31 7.58 -10.84 -11.03
C SER A 31 6.68 -9.81 -11.73
N ILE A 32 7.25 -8.74 -12.24
CA ILE A 32 6.57 -7.61 -12.91
C ILE A 32 7.40 -7.16 -14.12
N ARG A 33 6.77 -6.48 -15.06
CA ARG A 33 7.41 -5.95 -16.28
C ARG A 33 6.87 -4.58 -16.66
N PRO A 34 7.59 -3.80 -17.48
CA PRO A 34 7.08 -2.54 -18.02
C PRO A 34 5.70 -2.70 -18.65
N GLY A 35 4.80 -1.74 -18.38
CA GLY A 35 3.40 -1.78 -18.83
C GLY A 35 2.43 -2.46 -17.86
N ASP A 36 2.91 -3.25 -16.89
CA ASP A 36 2.04 -3.83 -15.87
C ASP A 36 1.38 -2.73 -15.01
N ARG A 37 0.07 -2.88 -14.77
CA ARG A 37 -0.69 -2.07 -13.80
C ARG A 37 -0.42 -2.57 -12.39
N VAL A 38 0.04 -1.69 -11.51
CA VAL A 38 0.49 -2.09 -10.18
C VAL A 38 0.05 -1.12 -9.09
N MET A 39 -0.11 -1.66 -7.88
CA MET A 39 -0.09 -0.92 -6.63
C MET A 39 1.26 -1.16 -5.94
N ALA A 40 1.79 -0.15 -5.27
CA ALA A 40 2.98 -0.28 -4.45
C ALA A 40 2.75 0.32 -3.06
N ALA A 41 3.13 -0.44 -2.03
CA ALA A 41 3.13 0.00 -0.64
C ALA A 41 4.53 0.53 -0.26
N MET A 42 4.64 1.82 0.02
CA MET A 42 5.90 2.51 0.35
C MET A 42 6.32 2.29 1.80
N ILE A 43 6.24 1.06 2.31
CA ILE A 43 6.68 0.73 3.68
C ILE A 43 8.20 0.79 3.84
N HIS A 44 8.94 0.81 2.71
CA HIS A 44 10.37 1.08 2.70
C HIS A 44 10.64 2.60 2.91
N LYS A 45 11.83 2.94 3.40
CA LYS A 45 12.23 4.35 3.68
C LYS A 45 11.30 5.10 4.65
N GLY A 46 10.54 4.39 5.48
CA GLY A 46 9.72 5.00 6.53
C GLY A 46 8.37 5.53 6.06
N GLY A 47 7.78 5.00 4.98
CA GLY A 47 6.40 5.38 4.63
C GLY A 47 6.27 6.65 3.81
N ILE A 48 7.26 6.97 2.97
CA ILE A 48 7.32 8.26 2.28
C ILE A 48 7.64 8.10 0.79
N GLY A 49 7.39 9.17 0.02
CA GLY A 49 7.79 9.29 -1.38
C GLY A 49 6.73 8.92 -2.39
N ALA A 50 5.52 8.52 -1.98
CA ALA A 50 4.47 8.10 -2.92
C ALA A 50 3.85 9.26 -3.73
N MET A 51 3.82 10.47 -3.18
CA MET A 51 3.26 11.66 -3.84
C MET A 51 4.25 12.27 -4.85
N ALA A 52 4.64 11.48 -5.84
CA ALA A 52 5.56 11.87 -6.92
C ALA A 52 5.10 11.28 -8.26
N GLY A 53 5.52 11.89 -9.38
CA GLY A 53 5.18 11.39 -10.72
C GLY A 53 5.87 10.06 -11.07
N ILE A 54 7.03 9.79 -10.47
CA ILE A 54 7.77 8.53 -10.60
C ILE A 54 8.28 8.14 -9.22
N VAL A 55 8.15 6.85 -8.89
CA VAL A 55 8.65 6.28 -7.64
C VAL A 55 9.52 5.07 -7.91
N MET A 56 10.52 4.85 -7.05
CA MET A 56 11.27 3.60 -7.00
C MET A 56 10.88 2.84 -5.74
N VAL A 57 10.63 1.55 -5.89
CA VAL A 57 10.16 0.68 -4.81
C VAL A 57 10.73 -0.72 -5.01
N PRO A 58 11.12 -1.43 -3.93
CA PRO A 58 11.48 -2.85 -4.01
C PRO A 58 10.34 -3.67 -4.62
N SER A 59 10.65 -4.58 -5.55
CA SER A 59 9.65 -5.41 -6.24
C SER A 59 8.80 -6.27 -5.30
N SER A 60 9.30 -6.60 -4.12
CA SER A 60 8.58 -7.32 -3.07
C SER A 60 7.40 -6.53 -2.46
N LEU A 61 7.33 -5.22 -2.71
CA LEU A 61 6.27 -4.34 -2.22
C LEU A 61 5.33 -3.89 -3.34
N VAL A 62 5.42 -4.52 -4.51
CA VAL A 62 4.63 -4.20 -5.71
C VAL A 62 3.68 -5.35 -6.02
N PHE A 63 2.41 -5.02 -6.21
CA PHE A 63 1.32 -5.96 -6.43
C PHE A 63 0.60 -5.62 -7.73
N LYS A 64 0.37 -6.63 -8.58
CA LYS A 64 -0.37 -6.43 -9.84
C LYS A 64 -1.83 -6.10 -9.56
N ILE A 65 -2.38 -5.16 -10.32
CA ILE A 65 -3.79 -4.80 -10.30
C ILE A 65 -4.50 -5.60 -11.40
N PRO A 66 -5.60 -6.31 -11.10
CA PRO A 66 -6.41 -6.98 -12.13
C PRO A 66 -6.92 -6.00 -13.18
N ASP A 67 -6.96 -6.43 -14.45
CA ASP A 67 -7.30 -5.54 -15.58
C ASP A 67 -8.69 -4.91 -15.47
N ASN A 68 -9.62 -5.63 -14.84
CA ASN A 68 -11.01 -5.21 -14.61
C ASN A 68 -11.20 -4.29 -13.40
N VAL A 69 -10.13 -3.94 -12.66
CA VAL A 69 -10.20 -3.03 -11.51
C VAL A 69 -9.52 -1.71 -11.82
N HIS A 70 -10.26 -0.61 -11.74
CA HIS A 70 -9.71 0.73 -11.90
C HIS A 70 -8.65 1.02 -10.83
N MET A 71 -7.50 1.57 -11.23
CA MET A 71 -6.33 1.71 -10.35
C MET A 71 -6.62 2.55 -9.08
N SER A 72 -7.47 3.58 -9.17
CA SER A 72 -7.83 4.38 -8.00
C SER A 72 -8.48 3.57 -6.86
N LYS A 73 -9.14 2.45 -7.17
CA LYS A 73 -9.71 1.56 -6.15
C LYS A 73 -8.65 0.75 -5.40
N CYS A 74 -7.44 0.65 -5.95
CA CYS A 74 -6.33 -0.08 -5.33
C CYS A 74 -5.38 0.83 -4.54
N ALA A 75 -5.51 2.17 -4.67
CA ALA A 75 -4.56 3.12 -4.12
C ALA A 75 -4.48 3.17 -2.59
N ASN A 76 -5.43 2.57 -1.88
CA ASN A 76 -5.45 2.47 -0.42
C ASN A 76 -5.37 1.03 0.08
N VAL A 77 -5.19 0.04 -0.79
CA VAL A 77 -5.18 -1.38 -0.39
C VAL A 77 -4.02 -1.66 0.57
N GLY A 78 -2.86 -1.05 0.35
CA GLY A 78 -1.66 -1.24 1.17
C GLY A 78 -1.87 -0.78 2.60
N ARG A 79 -2.42 0.42 2.79
CA ARG A 79 -2.61 0.98 4.13
C ARG A 79 -3.87 0.49 4.84
N ASN A 80 -4.97 0.32 4.11
CA ASN A 80 -6.25 0.03 4.73
C ASN A 80 -6.54 -1.46 4.80
N TYR A 81 -6.52 -2.13 3.65
CA TYR A 81 -6.93 -3.53 3.56
C TYR A 81 -5.95 -4.47 4.23
N PHE A 82 -4.63 -4.21 4.15
CA PHE A 82 -3.66 -5.05 4.86
C PHE A 82 -3.83 -4.96 6.37
N ALA A 83 -4.09 -3.76 6.90
CA ALA A 83 -4.34 -3.58 8.33
C ALA A 83 -5.65 -4.27 8.75
N ALA A 84 -6.75 -4.07 8.02
CA ALA A 84 -8.02 -4.73 8.29
C ALA A 84 -7.89 -6.26 8.25
N TYR A 85 -7.25 -6.80 7.21
CA TYR A 85 -7.03 -8.23 7.06
C TYR A 85 -6.16 -8.80 8.17
N HIS A 86 -5.07 -8.11 8.53
CA HIS A 86 -4.19 -8.55 9.61
C HIS A 86 -4.92 -8.56 10.97
N SER A 87 -5.70 -7.51 11.25
CA SER A 87 -6.51 -7.41 12.47
C SER A 87 -7.53 -8.54 12.58
N ILE A 88 -8.24 -8.87 11.49
CA ILE A 88 -9.28 -9.91 11.50
C ILE A 88 -8.67 -11.31 11.49
N LYS A 89 -7.72 -11.55 10.58
CA LYS A 89 -7.24 -12.91 10.27
C LYS A 89 -6.07 -13.34 11.13
N THR A 90 -5.15 -12.43 11.44
CA THR A 90 -3.90 -12.77 12.14
C THR A 90 -4.01 -12.52 13.63
N ILE A 91 -4.47 -11.32 14.04
CA ILE A 91 -4.55 -10.95 15.47
C ILE A 91 -5.86 -11.44 16.08
N GLY A 92 -6.99 -11.14 15.43
CA GLY A 92 -8.33 -11.37 15.98
C GLY A 92 -8.83 -12.80 15.90
N ASN A 93 -8.20 -13.66 15.09
CA ASN A 93 -8.57 -15.07 14.87
C ASN A 93 -10.09 -15.25 14.66
N ILE A 94 -10.70 -14.35 13.88
CA ILE A 94 -12.14 -14.30 13.67
C ILE A 94 -12.60 -15.54 12.90
N THR A 95 -13.73 -16.13 13.34
CA THR A 95 -14.32 -17.33 12.75
C THR A 95 -15.72 -17.06 12.22
N LYS A 96 -16.27 -18.03 11.49
CA LYS A 96 -17.68 -18.02 11.08
C LYS A 96 -18.52 -17.95 12.37
N ASN A 97 -19.29 -16.88 12.55
CA ASN A 97 -20.13 -16.56 13.72
C ASN A 97 -19.48 -15.68 14.81
N SER A 98 -18.25 -15.24 14.65
CA SER A 98 -17.69 -14.21 15.53
C SER A 98 -18.46 -12.89 15.40
N LEU A 99 -18.80 -12.27 16.53
CA LEU A 99 -19.32 -10.91 16.56
C LEU A 99 -18.16 -9.91 16.50
N VAL A 100 -18.22 -8.94 15.59
CA VAL A 100 -17.19 -7.91 15.39
C VAL A 100 -17.82 -6.53 15.48
N LEU A 101 -17.30 -5.68 16.37
CA LEU A 101 -17.59 -4.24 16.37
C LEU A 101 -16.52 -3.53 15.53
N VAL A 102 -16.96 -2.74 14.55
CA VAL A 102 -16.09 -1.85 13.77
C VAL A 102 -16.36 -0.42 14.23
N ASP A 103 -15.53 0.06 15.16
CA ASP A 103 -15.57 1.47 15.54
C ASP A 103 -14.94 2.32 14.43
N GLY A 104 -15.59 3.43 14.06
CA GLY A 104 -15.18 4.26 12.93
C GLY A 104 -15.41 3.66 11.53
N ALA A 105 -16.46 2.85 11.36
CA ALA A 105 -16.76 2.12 10.11
C ALA A 105 -16.96 2.96 8.83
N SER A 106 -17.09 4.29 8.94
CA SER A 106 -17.10 5.20 7.78
C SER A 106 -15.72 5.57 7.26
N GLY A 107 -14.66 5.14 7.96
CA GLY A 107 -13.27 5.32 7.57
C GLY A 107 -12.83 4.40 6.45
N GLY A 108 -11.52 4.36 6.22
CA GLY A 108 -10.95 3.59 5.12
C GLY A 108 -10.61 2.13 5.45
N VAL A 109 -10.39 1.81 6.73
CA VAL A 109 -10.01 0.48 7.25
C VAL A 109 -11.26 -0.36 7.51
#